data_AF-A0A0P9ZDE2-F1
#
_entry.id   AF-A0A0P9ZDE2-F1
#
_cell.length_a   1.000
_cell.length_b   1.000
_cell.length_c   1.000
_cell.angle_alpha   90.00
_cell.angle_beta   90.00
_cell.angle_gamma   90.00
#
_symmetry.space_group_name_H-M   'P 1'
#
loop_
_entity.id
_entity.type
_entity.pdbx_description
1 polymer ?
#
loop_
_entity_poly.entity_id
_entity_poly.type
_entity_poly.pdbx_seq_one_letter_code
_entity_poly.pdbx_strand_id
1 'polypeptide(L)' 'MLTTSGSGLDPHLSPEAIAWQAGRVAAARQLPLDKVQALIDASTQRPLIGPPVVNVLTLNMSLNQLPSAPRNAQL' A
#
# COMPACT_ATOMS: atom_id res chain seq x y z
N MET A 1 -11.20 -16.70 6.93
CA MET A 1 -10.07 -16.73 7.87
C MET A 1 -8.85 -16.18 7.17
N LEU A 2 -8.31 -15.06 7.66
CA LEU A 2 -7.08 -14.43 7.15
C LEU A 2 -5.91 -15.15 7.82
N THR A 3 -5.17 -15.98 7.09
CA THR A 3 -3.95 -16.60 7.59
C THR A 3 -2.87 -15.52 7.59
N THR A 4 -2.81 -14.74 8.67
CA THR A 4 -1.63 -13.94 9.00
C THR A 4 -0.57 -14.91 9.51
N SER A 5 0.05 -15.64 8.58
CA SER A 5 1.24 -16.41 8.90
C SER A 5 2.35 -15.40 9.11
N GLY A 6 2.61 -15.11 10.39
CA GLY A 6 3.70 -14.30 10.89
C GLY A 6 5.05 -14.94 10.59
N SER A 7 5.44 -14.98 9.31
CA SER A 7 6.82 -14.78 8.91
C SER A 7 6.92 -13.31 8.53
N GLY A 8 7.20 -12.45 9.51
CA GLY A 8 7.39 -11.01 9.32
C GLY A 8 8.66 -10.66 8.53
N LEU A 9 8.87 -11.32 7.38
CA LEU A 9 10.08 -11.24 6.56
C LEU A 9 9.81 -11.23 5.05
N ASP A 10 8.58 -11.51 4.58
CA ASP A 10 8.25 -11.38 3.16
C ASP A 10 7.27 -10.22 2.92
N PRO A 11 7.77 -9.01 2.60
CA PRO A 11 6.95 -7.86 2.33
C PRO A 11 6.35 -7.89 0.91
N HIS A 12 6.09 -9.07 0.35
CA HIS A 12 5.67 -9.23 -1.05
C HIS A 12 4.24 -9.75 -1.13
N LEU A 13 3.30 -8.87 -1.50
CA LEU A 13 1.92 -9.27 -1.80
C LEU A 13 1.63 -9.15 -3.30
N SER A 14 0.70 -9.96 -3.80
CA SER A 14 0.23 -9.83 -5.18
C SER A 14 -0.43 -8.46 -5.42
N PRO A 15 -0.24 -7.84 -6.60
CA PRO A 15 -0.81 -6.53 -6.93
C PRO A 15 -2.32 -6.47 -6.77
N GLU A 16 -3.02 -7.56 -7.10
CA GLU A 16 -4.46 -7.71 -6.96
C GLU A 16 -4.94 -7.64 -5.50
N ALA A 17 -4.20 -8.24 -4.56
CA ALA A 17 -4.51 -8.18 -3.14
C ALA A 17 -4.31 -6.77 -2.58
N ILE A 18 -3.24 -6.09 -3.01
CA ILE A 18 -2.97 -4.70 -2.60
C ILE A 18 -3.96 -3.72 -3.21
N ALA A 19 -4.36 -3.92 -4.48
CA ALA A 19 -5.39 -3.10 -5.13
C ALA A 19 -6.73 -3.18 -4.38
N TRP A 20 -7.09 -4.36 -3.88
CA TRP A 20 -8.29 -4.52 -3.05
C TRP A 20 -8.17 -3.80 -1.69
N GLN A 21 -6.99 -3.76 -1.10
CA GLN A 21 -6.72 -3.02 0.14
C GLN A 21 -6.57 -1.51 -0.06
N ALA A 22 -6.21 -1.05 -1.27
CA ALA A 22 -5.96 0.35 -1.60
C ALA A 22 -7.13 1.26 -1.21
N GLY A 23 -8.37 0.85 -1.47
CA GLY A 23 -9.57 1.59 -1.10
C GLY A 23 -9.72 1.80 0.40
N ARG A 24 -9.42 0.77 1.21
CA ARG A 24 -9.45 0.88 2.68
C ARG A 24 -8.33 1.78 3.19
N VAL A 25 -7.13 1.68 2.62
CA VAL A 25 -5.97 2.51 2.99
C VAL A 25 -6.21 3.98 2.64
N ALA A 26 -6.76 4.25 1.46
CA ALA A 26 -7.14 5.59 1.01
C ALA A 26 -8.14 6.24 1.97
N ALA A 27 -9.20 5.52 2.33
CA ALA A 27 -10.19 5.99 3.30
C ALA A 27 -9.58 6.22 4.70
N ALA A 28 -8.75 5.29 5.20
CA ALA A 28 -8.13 5.40 6.51
C ALA A 28 -7.11 6.55 6.62
N ARG A 29 -6.42 6.88 5.52
CA ARG A 29 -5.42 7.95 5.47
C ARG A 29 -5.94 9.27 4.91
N GLN A 30 -7.23 9.34 4.55
CA GLN A 30 -7.85 10.48 3.87
C GLN A 30 -7.06 10.91 2.62
N LEU A 31 -6.51 9.93 1.89
CA LEU A 31 -5.77 10.15 0.66
C LEU A 31 -6.66 9.80 -0.54
N PRO A 32 -6.55 10.53 -1.67
CA PRO A 32 -7.24 10.16 -2.89
C PRO A 32 -6.74 8.80 -3.39
N LEU A 33 -7.69 7.95 -3.83
CA LEU A 33 -7.40 6.58 -4.29
C LEU A 33 -6.36 6.56 -5.41
N ASP A 34 -6.40 7.55 -6.31
CA ASP A 34 -5.48 7.71 -7.43
C ASP A 34 -4.01 7.85 -6.96
N LYS A 35 -3.77 8.60 -5.88
CA LYS A 35 -2.44 8.70 -5.27
C LYS A 35 -2.00 7.38 -4.66
N VAL A 36 -2.90 6.66 -3.99
CA VAL A 36 -2.58 5.36 -3.40
C VAL A 36 -2.25 4.34 -4.51
N GLN A 37 -2.99 4.35 -5.61
CA GLN A 37 -2.72 3.51 -6.78
C GLN A 37 -1.37 3.83 -7.41
N ALA A 38 -1.03 5.11 -7.58
CA ALA A 38 0.28 5.50 -8.10
C ALA A 38 1.44 5.01 -7.21
N LEU A 39 1.27 5.04 -5.89
CA LEU A 39 2.27 4.51 -4.95
C LEU A 39 2.38 2.98 -4.99
N ILE A 40 1.26 2.29 -5.19
CA ILE A 40 1.23 0.83 -5.35
C ILE A 40 1.98 0.45 -6.60
N ASP A 41 1.72 1.12 -7.73
CA ASP A 41 2.42 0.85 -8.99
C ASP A 41 3.93 1.12 -8.85
N ALA A 42 4.30 2.26 -8.22
CA ALA A 42 5.70 2.57 -7.93
C ALA A 42 6.38 1.57 -6.97
N SER A 43 5.61 0.91 -6.11
CA SER A 43 6.10 -0.14 -5.19
C SER A 43 5.95 -1.55 -5.75
N THR A 44 5.44 -1.69 -6.98
CA THR A 44 5.27 -2.97 -7.67
C THR A 44 6.57 -3.32 -8.38
N GLN A 45 7.21 -4.40 -7.92
CA GLN A 45 8.39 -4.97 -8.53
C GLN A 45 7.96 -6.05 -9.53
N ARG A 46 8.47 -5.92 -10.76
CA ARG A 46 8.27 -6.89 -11.84
C ARG A 46 9.59 -7.61 -12.09
N PRO A 47 9.88 -8.71 -11.38
CA PRO A 47 11.09 -9.47 -11.64
C PRO A 47 11.05 -10.08 -13.05
N LEU A 48 12.23 -10.26 -13.67
CA LEU A 48 12.34 -10.87 -15.00
C LEU A 48 11.84 -12.33 -15.00
N ILE A 49 11.93 -12.98 -13.83
CA ILE A 49 11.47 -14.34 -13.58
C ILE A 49 10.54 -14.30 -12.36
N GLY A 50 9.27 -14.65 -12.55
CA GLY A 50 8.28 -14.76 -11.47
C GLY A 50 7.11 -13.78 -11.59
N PRO A 51 6.08 -13.93 -10.73
CA PRO A 51 4.92 -13.06 -10.72
C PRO A 51 5.28 -11.65 -10.20
N PRO A 52 4.54 -10.60 -10.61
CA PRO A 52 4.70 -9.27 -10.05
C PRO A 52 4.38 -9.29 -8.56
N VAL A 53 5.18 -8.59 -7.76
CA VAL A 53 5.02 -8.48 -6.32
C VAL A 53 5.06 -7.03 -5.88
N VAL A 54 4.27 -6.67 -4.89
CA VAL A 54 4.26 -5.34 -4.30
C VAL A 54 5.03 -5.36 -3.00
N ASN A 55 6.01 -4.47 -2.88
CA ASN A 55 6.77 -4.29 -1.65
C ASN A 55 5.98 -3.43 -0.66
N VAL A 56 5.36 -4.06 0.35
CA VAL A 56 4.54 -3.35 1.34
C VAL A 56 5.36 -2.44 2.26
N LEU A 57 6.65 -2.74 2.46
CA LEU A 57 7.52 -1.89 3.27
C LEU A 57 7.75 -0.56 2.55
N THR A 58 8.14 -0.60 1.28
CA THR A 58 8.31 0.58 0.44
C THR A 58 7.00 1.36 0.35
N LEU A 59 5.87 0.68 0.10
CA LEU A 59 4.56 1.31 0.04
C LEU A 59 4.22 2.05 1.34
N ASN A 60 4.42 1.43 2.51
CA ASN A 60 4.16 2.07 3.79
C ASN A 60 5.09 3.26 4.05
N MET A 61 6.36 3.16 3.68
CA MET A 61 7.29 4.29 3.77
C MET A 61 6.82 5.46 2.90
N SER A 62 6.46 5.21 1.64
CA SER A 62 5.95 6.25 0.74
C SER A 62 4.65 6.87 1.23
N LEU A 63 3.74 6.06 1.80
CA LEU A 63 2.52 6.55 2.43
C LEU A 63 2.80 7.39 3.68
N ASN A 64 3.88 7.11 4.41
CA ASN A 64 4.30 7.89 5.58
C ASN A 64 5.02 9.20 5.20
N GLN A 65 5.64 9.26 4.02
CA GLN A 65 6.22 10.50 3.47
C GLN A 65 5.17 11.46 2.92
N LEU A 66 3.96 10.97 2.59
CA LEU A 66 2.86 11.84 2.19
C LEU A 66 2.28 12.51 3.44
N PRO A 67 2.11 13.85 3.43
CA PRO A 67 1.30 14.50 4.45
C PRO A 67 -0.12 13.94 4.32
N SER A 68 -0.55 13.14 5.29
CA SER A 68 -1.97 12.88 5.49
C SER A 68 -2.65 14.23 5.61
N ALA A 69 -3.76 14.42 4.88
CA ALA A 69 -4.47 15.69 4.84
C ALA A 69 -4.59 16.23 6.27
N PRO A 70 -4.31 17.54 6.50
CA PRO A 70 -4.42 18.10 7.84
C PRO A 70 -5.81 17.74 8.35
N ARG A 71 -5.86 17.05 9.50
CA ARG A 71 -7.07 17.00 10.31
C ARG A 71 -7.40 18.45 10.55
N ASN A 72 -8.31 19.00 9.76
CA ASN A 72 -8.86 20.33 9.99
C ASN A 72 -9.29 20.29 11.45
N ALA A 73 -8.53 21.00 12.28
CA ALA A 73 -8.90 21.32 13.64
C ALA A 73 -10.25 22.03 13.50
N GLN A 74 -11.33 21.27 13.67
CA GLN A 74 -12.66 21.82 13.80
C GLN A 74 -12.66 22.49 15.17
N LEU A 75 -12.64 23.82 15.09
CA LEU A 75 -13.01 24.78 16.11
C LEU A 75 -14.39 24.46 16.67
#